data_AF-A0A3D1U022-F1
#
_entry.id   AF-A0A3D1U022-F1
#
_cell.length_a   1.000
_cell.length_b   1.000
_cell.length_c   1.000
_cell.angle_alpha   90.00
_cell.angle_beta   90.00
_cell.angle_gamma   90.00
#
_symmetry.space_group_name_H-M   'P 1'
#
loop_
_entity.id
_entity.type
_entity.pdbx_description
1 polymer ?
#
loop_
_entity_poly.entity_id
_entity_poly.type
_entity_poly.pdbx_seq_one_letter_code
_entity_poly.pdbx_strand_id
1 'polypeptide(L)'
;MHLTETGSKDDGLNYATRQQALRSRLVREVNGHAEFTLPVFQQWFAAQALLAHPERIDEVAADPVLFGRWRWALAVAGSAAKAAALDDLLQRCIRGNAGAGAWVQKEIASGQRAWSDQAEAAPGAAEAKSRLLLAARAWVDGFGPLAPSIYPIRTSSEPITLGVGVHSTRVSLGWSSELAYEDRSVDLPTDVHPFLFPSGPWQPDRVGFVAVGNQWPWQVMLGRA
;
A
#
# COMPACT_ATOMS: atom_id res chain seq x y z
N MET A 1 -5.91 3.45 -23.28
CA MET A 1 -5.13 4.61 -23.77
C MET A 1 -3.68 4.39 -23.33
N HIS A 2 -2.77 4.07 -24.27
CA HIS A 2 -1.41 3.54 -24.00
C HIS A 2 -0.30 4.59 -24.16
N LEU A 3 -0.49 5.80 -23.64
CA LEU A 3 0.55 6.85 -23.65
C LEU A 3 1.69 6.61 -22.64
N THR A 4 1.68 5.46 -21.96
CA THR A 4 2.58 5.12 -20.86
C THR A 4 3.53 3.96 -21.19
N GLU A 5 3.42 3.35 -22.37
CA GLU A 5 4.33 2.29 -22.81
C GLU A 5 5.56 2.89 -23.49
N THR A 6 6.59 3.17 -22.71
CA THR A 6 7.93 3.42 -23.24
C THR A 6 8.45 2.14 -23.91
N GLY A 7 8.54 2.14 -25.24
CA GLY A 7 9.22 1.09 -26.03
C GLY A 7 8.40 0.39 -27.12
N SER A 8 7.13 0.75 -27.32
CA SER A 8 6.35 0.29 -28.48
C SER A 8 6.75 1.07 -29.75
N LYS A 9 6.83 0.40 -30.90
CA LYS A 9 7.04 1.04 -32.22
C LYS A 9 5.90 1.97 -32.63
N ASP A 10 4.78 1.92 -31.92
CA ASP A 10 3.59 2.73 -32.14
C ASP A 10 3.09 3.28 -30.80
N ASP A 11 2.80 4.59 -30.71
CA ASP A 11 2.26 5.20 -29.48
C ASP A 11 0.77 4.88 -29.27
N GLY A 12 0.18 4.09 -30.18
CA GLY A 12 -1.19 3.59 -30.08
C GLY A 12 -2.24 4.70 -30.22
N LEU A 13 -1.84 5.88 -30.69
CA LEU A 13 -2.72 7.02 -30.91
C LEU A 13 -3.16 7.06 -32.36
N ASN A 14 -4.47 7.15 -32.59
CA ASN A 14 -4.97 7.55 -33.91
C ASN A 14 -4.59 9.02 -34.20
N TYR A 15 -4.63 9.39 -35.48
CA TYR A 15 -4.21 10.73 -35.93
C TYR A 15 -4.92 11.87 -35.19
N ALA A 16 -6.25 11.79 -35.00
CA ALA A 16 -7.01 12.84 -34.34
C ALA A 16 -6.59 13.03 -32.88
N THR A 17 -6.44 11.94 -32.13
CA THR A 17 -5.98 11.97 -30.74
C THR A 17 -4.54 12.49 -30.65
N ARG A 18 -3.65 12.09 -31.58
CA ARG A 18 -2.27 12.59 -31.63
C ARG A 18 -2.25 14.10 -31.86
N GLN A 19 -3.02 14.63 -32.82
CA GLN A 19 -3.10 16.07 -33.08
C GLN A 19 -3.67 16.84 -31.89
N GLN A 20 -4.65 16.29 -31.19
CA GLN A 20 -5.19 16.89 -29.96
C GLN A 20 -4.14 16.94 -28.84
N ALA A 21 -3.39 15.85 -28.63
CA ALA A 21 -2.33 15.79 -27.64
C ALA A 21 -1.22 16.80 -27.93
N LEU A 22 -0.76 16.90 -29.19
CA LEU A 22 0.27 17.87 -29.59
C LEU A 22 -0.19 19.32 -29.39
N ARG A 23 -1.47 19.62 -29.68
CA ARG A 23 -2.05 20.97 -29.45
C ARG A 23 -2.09 21.37 -27.99
N SER A 24 -2.16 20.42 -27.06
CA SER A 24 -2.15 20.71 -25.61
C SER A 24 -0.83 21.29 -25.11
N ARG A 25 0.26 21.14 -25.89
CA ARG A 25 1.65 21.45 -25.49
C ARG A 25 2.17 20.65 -24.29
N LEU A 26 1.40 19.69 -23.78
CA LEU A 26 1.86 18.73 -22.77
C LEU A 26 2.62 17.57 -23.40
N VAL A 27 2.45 17.38 -24.71
CA VAL A 27 3.04 16.31 -25.50
C VAL A 27 3.76 16.94 -26.69
N ARG A 28 4.94 16.43 -27.01
CA ARG A 28 5.73 16.78 -28.19
C ARG A 28 6.01 15.54 -29.03
N GLU A 29 6.27 15.75 -30.31
CA GLU A 29 6.72 14.67 -31.20
C GLU A 29 8.24 14.57 -31.17
N VAL A 30 8.76 13.37 -30.91
CA VAL A 30 10.19 13.05 -30.91
C VAL A 30 10.38 11.76 -31.70
N ASN A 31 11.14 11.80 -32.78
CA ASN A 31 11.43 10.63 -33.62
C ASN A 31 10.17 9.86 -34.08
N GLY A 32 9.06 10.57 -34.36
CA GLY A 32 7.80 9.97 -34.79
C GLY A 32 6.88 9.46 -33.67
N HIS A 33 7.27 9.66 -32.41
CA HIS A 33 6.52 9.26 -31.22
C HIS A 33 6.03 10.46 -30.42
N ALA A 34 4.83 10.35 -29.84
CA ALA A 34 4.33 11.29 -28.85
C ALA A 34 4.99 11.05 -27.47
N GLU A 35 5.67 12.06 -26.95
CA GLU A 35 6.26 12.04 -25.60
C GLU A 35 5.75 13.22 -24.77
N PHE A 36 5.56 13.03 -23.47
CA PHE A 36 5.25 14.14 -22.57
C PHE A 36 6.42 15.13 -22.51
N THR A 37 6.12 16.42 -22.59
CA THR A 37 7.12 17.49 -22.56
C THR A 37 7.88 17.53 -21.24
N LEU A 38 7.22 17.20 -20.14
CA LEU A 38 7.83 17.06 -18.81
C LEU A 38 7.61 15.64 -18.28
N PRO A 39 8.67 14.93 -17.82
CA PRO A 39 8.53 13.57 -17.28
C PRO A 39 7.54 13.45 -16.11
N VAL A 40 7.35 14.52 -15.34
CA VAL A 40 6.39 14.54 -14.23
C VAL A 40 4.94 14.34 -14.70
N PHE A 41 4.57 14.85 -15.87
CA PHE A 41 3.23 14.63 -16.43
C PHE A 41 3.03 13.17 -16.81
N GLN A 42 4.05 12.52 -17.38
CA GLN A 42 3.98 11.10 -17.67
C GLN A 42 3.70 10.28 -16.41
N GLN A 43 4.42 10.55 -15.32
CA GLN A 43 4.20 9.86 -14.04
C GLN A 43 2.81 10.16 -13.46
N TRP A 44 2.35 11.41 -13.55
CA TRP A 44 1.02 11.79 -13.09
C TRP A 44 -0.10 11.09 -13.87
N PHE A 45 -0.05 11.09 -15.21
CA PHE A 45 -1.05 10.39 -16.02
C PHE A 45 -0.97 8.87 -15.87
N ALA A 46 0.23 8.31 -15.73
CA ALA A 46 0.42 6.90 -15.41
C ALA A 46 -0.20 6.55 -14.04
N ALA A 47 -0.03 7.40 -13.04
CA ALA A 47 -0.66 7.23 -11.73
C ALA A 47 -2.19 7.23 -11.82
N GLN A 48 -2.78 8.17 -12.57
CA GLN A 48 -4.23 8.18 -12.81
C GLN A 48 -4.70 6.92 -13.54
N ALA A 49 -3.92 6.43 -14.51
CA ALA A 49 -4.24 5.19 -15.21
C ALA A 49 -4.21 3.97 -14.28
N LEU A 50 -3.25 3.89 -13.34
CA LEU A 50 -3.20 2.83 -12.34
C LEU A 50 -4.42 2.87 -11.39
N LEU A 51 -4.84 4.06 -10.97
CA LEU A 51 -6.03 4.22 -10.11
C LEU A 51 -7.34 3.88 -10.84
N ALA A 52 -7.40 4.14 -12.15
CA ALA A 52 -8.57 3.81 -12.98
C ALA A 52 -8.61 2.32 -13.39
N HIS A 53 -7.47 1.63 -13.37
CA HIS A 53 -7.31 0.23 -13.78
C HIS A 53 -6.52 -0.56 -12.72
N PRO A 54 -7.09 -0.83 -11.53
CA PRO A 54 -6.39 -1.45 -10.43
C PRO A 54 -5.82 -2.84 -10.75
N GLU A 55 -6.41 -3.56 -11.70
CA GLU A 55 -5.90 -4.86 -12.19
C GLU A 55 -4.47 -4.78 -12.75
N ARG A 56 -4.08 -3.62 -13.30
CA ARG A 56 -2.70 -3.42 -13.79
C ARG A 56 -1.67 -3.36 -12.66
N ILE A 57 -2.11 -3.03 -11.45
CA ILE A 57 -1.21 -2.98 -10.29
C ILE A 57 -0.69 -4.38 -9.98
N ASP A 58 -1.52 -5.42 -10.15
CA ASP A 58 -1.13 -6.81 -9.91
C ASP A 58 -0.01 -7.25 -10.87
N GLU A 59 -0.18 -6.96 -12.17
CA GLU A 59 0.82 -7.24 -13.20
C GLU A 59 2.13 -6.49 -12.95
N VAL A 60 2.04 -5.18 -12.64
CA VAL A 60 3.19 -4.32 -12.39
C VAL A 60 3.94 -4.75 -11.13
N ALA A 61 3.24 -5.14 -10.06
CA ALA A 61 3.88 -5.53 -8.82
C ALA A 61 4.58 -6.89 -8.92
N ALA A 62 4.01 -7.83 -9.68
CA ALA A 62 4.56 -9.18 -9.85
C ALA A 62 5.81 -9.23 -10.74
N ASP A 63 5.94 -8.34 -11.74
CA ASP A 63 7.08 -8.30 -12.66
C ASP A 63 8.11 -7.22 -12.25
N PRO A 64 9.35 -7.60 -11.87
CA PRO A 64 10.40 -6.64 -11.50
C PRO A 64 10.75 -5.60 -12.58
N VAL A 65 10.66 -5.96 -13.87
CA VAL A 65 10.94 -5.07 -15.00
C VAL A 65 9.83 -4.04 -15.15
N LEU A 66 8.57 -4.48 -15.09
CA LEU A 66 7.42 -3.56 -15.10
C LEU A 66 7.43 -2.68 -13.86
N PHE A 67 7.68 -3.25 -12.67
CA PHE A 67 7.81 -2.49 -11.44
C PHE A 67 8.88 -1.40 -11.58
N GLY A 68 10.06 -1.72 -12.09
CA GLY A 68 11.13 -0.73 -12.31
C GLY A 68 10.70 0.47 -13.16
N ARG A 69 9.84 0.25 -14.16
CA ARG A 69 9.29 1.29 -15.05
C ARG A 69 8.17 2.09 -14.41
N TRP A 70 7.32 1.44 -13.61
CA TRP A 70 6.06 2.01 -13.09
C TRP A 70 6.12 2.42 -11.61
N ARG A 71 7.20 2.10 -10.89
CA ARG A 71 7.31 2.33 -9.44
C ARG A 71 7.03 3.77 -9.02
N TRP A 72 7.45 4.76 -9.81
CA TRP A 72 7.18 6.17 -9.49
C TRP A 72 5.71 6.54 -9.72
N ALA A 73 5.08 5.99 -10.76
CA ALA A 73 3.64 6.14 -10.97
C ALA A 73 2.84 5.50 -9.82
N LEU A 74 3.27 4.35 -9.28
CA LEU A 74 2.66 3.73 -8.09
C LEU A 74 2.78 4.63 -6.85
N ALA A 75 3.97 5.20 -6.60
CA ALA A 75 4.18 6.10 -5.47
C ALA A 75 3.34 7.38 -5.59
N VAL A 76 3.24 7.96 -6.80
CA VAL A 76 2.38 9.13 -7.07
C VAL A 76 0.90 8.77 -6.92
N ALA A 77 0.47 7.61 -7.42
CA ALA A 77 -0.90 7.11 -7.29
C ALA A 77 -1.29 6.97 -5.81
N GLY A 78 -0.46 6.29 -5.02
CA GLY A 78 -0.73 6.13 -3.58
C GLY A 78 -0.69 7.45 -2.80
N SER A 79 0.18 8.39 -3.19
CA SER A 79 0.25 9.71 -2.54
C SER A 79 -1.00 10.57 -2.82
N ALA A 80 -1.65 10.39 -3.97
CA ALA A 80 -2.87 11.10 -4.35
C ALA A 80 -4.16 10.35 -3.94
N ALA A 81 -4.05 9.09 -3.52
CA ALA A 81 -5.20 8.23 -3.23
C ALA A 81 -5.87 8.55 -1.89
N LYS A 82 -7.19 8.38 -1.84
CA LYS A 82 -7.96 8.31 -0.59
C LYS A 82 -7.75 6.96 0.09
N ALA A 83 -8.06 6.87 1.38
CA ALA A 83 -7.85 5.68 2.22
C ALA A 83 -8.19 4.34 1.54
N ALA A 84 -9.42 4.17 1.03
CA ALA A 84 -9.84 2.91 0.42
C ALA A 84 -9.06 2.55 -0.86
N ALA A 85 -8.76 3.54 -1.72
CA ALA A 85 -7.98 3.31 -2.94
C ALA A 85 -6.50 3.07 -2.63
N LEU A 86 -5.97 3.71 -1.58
CA LEU A 86 -4.62 3.46 -1.09
C LEU A 86 -4.50 2.04 -0.51
N ASP A 87 -5.51 1.60 0.24
CA ASP A 87 -5.54 0.26 0.83
C ASP A 87 -5.58 -0.82 -0.27
N ASP A 88 -6.41 -0.65 -1.31
CA ASP A 88 -6.44 -1.56 -2.47
C ASP A 88 -5.09 -1.57 -3.21
N LEU A 89 -4.50 -0.39 -3.49
CA LEU A 89 -3.20 -0.28 -4.15
C LEU A 89 -2.10 -0.99 -3.36
N LEU A 90 -1.98 -0.72 -2.06
CA LEU A 90 -0.95 -1.33 -1.22
C LEU A 90 -1.17 -2.83 -1.05
N GLN A 91 -2.43 -3.27 -0.89
CA GLN A 91 -2.75 -4.69 -0.82
C GLN A 91 -2.28 -5.44 -2.08
N ARG A 92 -2.59 -4.92 -3.27
CA ARG A 92 -2.17 -5.50 -4.55
C ARG A 92 -0.66 -5.53 -4.69
N CYS A 93 0.01 -4.40 -4.40
CA CYS A 93 1.47 -4.34 -4.46
C CYS A 93 2.14 -5.35 -3.52
N ILE A 94 1.68 -5.45 -2.27
CA ILE A 94 2.28 -6.33 -1.26
C ILE A 94 2.03 -7.80 -1.61
N ARG A 95 0.82 -8.16 -2.04
CA ARG A 95 0.48 -9.53 -2.45
C ARG A 95 1.24 -9.97 -3.70
N GLY A 96 1.40 -9.07 -4.67
CA GLY A 96 2.18 -9.35 -5.88
C GLY A 96 3.67 -9.50 -5.59
N ASN A 97 4.21 -8.61 -4.74
CA ASN A 97 5.60 -8.64 -4.31
C ASN A 97 5.79 -7.79 -3.04
N ALA A 98 6.00 -8.44 -1.88
CA ALA A 98 6.16 -7.75 -0.60
C ALA A 98 7.30 -6.70 -0.60
N GLY A 99 8.38 -6.93 -1.36
CA GLY A 99 9.47 -5.97 -1.51
C GLY A 99 9.07 -4.73 -2.32
N ALA A 100 8.34 -4.92 -3.41
CA ALA A 100 7.78 -3.82 -4.20
C ALA A 100 6.77 -3.01 -3.37
N GLY A 101 5.86 -3.69 -2.66
CA GLY A 101 4.91 -3.07 -1.74
C GLY A 101 5.59 -2.28 -0.62
N ALA A 102 6.66 -2.82 -0.01
CA ALA A 102 7.44 -2.11 1.00
C ALA A 102 8.11 -0.86 0.46
N TRP A 103 8.61 -0.91 -0.79
CA TRP A 103 9.18 0.25 -1.45
C TRP A 103 8.12 1.33 -1.70
N VAL A 104 6.98 0.96 -2.30
CA VAL A 104 5.89 1.91 -2.60
C VAL A 104 5.36 2.57 -1.32
N GLN A 105 5.11 1.77 -0.28
CA GLN A 105 4.70 2.25 1.04
C GLN A 105 5.69 3.29 1.59
N LYS A 106 6.99 3.02 1.51
CA LYS A 106 8.04 3.92 2.00
C LYS A 106 8.02 5.25 1.26
N GLU A 107 7.88 5.24 -0.06
CA GLU A 107 7.88 6.46 -0.86
C GLU A 107 6.63 7.32 -0.60
N ILE A 108 5.46 6.71 -0.47
CA ILE A 108 4.22 7.41 -0.09
C ILE A 108 4.37 8.07 1.28
N ALA A 109 4.86 7.32 2.28
CA ALA A 109 5.08 7.84 3.63
C ALA A 109 6.11 8.98 3.67
N SER A 110 7.14 8.91 2.82
CA SER A 110 8.18 9.96 2.74
C SER A 110 7.64 11.24 2.12
N GLY A 111 6.79 11.13 1.08
CA GLY A 111 6.16 12.27 0.42
C GLY A 111 5.17 13.03 1.31
N GLN A 112 4.38 12.32 2.13
CA GLN A 112 3.37 12.96 2.98
C GLN A 112 3.95 13.70 4.18
N ARG A 113 5.09 13.27 4.72
CA ARG A 113 5.79 14.00 5.81
C ARG A 113 6.17 15.43 5.41
N ALA A 114 6.36 15.69 4.11
CA ALA A 114 6.72 17.01 3.63
C ALA A 114 5.54 17.98 3.50
N TRP A 115 4.29 17.48 3.41
CA TRP A 115 3.12 18.28 3.03
C TRP A 115 1.98 18.31 4.07
N SER A 116 2.06 17.52 5.14
CA SER A 116 0.97 17.42 6.11
C SER A 116 1.21 18.24 7.39
N ASP A 117 0.67 19.46 7.43
CA ASP A 117 0.52 20.28 8.65
C ASP A 117 -0.81 20.04 9.39
N GLN A 118 -1.67 19.12 8.90
CA GLN A 118 -2.97 18.86 9.51
C GLN A 118 -2.90 17.67 10.46
N ALA A 119 -3.24 17.92 11.73
CA ALA A 119 -3.56 16.88 12.69
C ALA A 119 -4.85 16.17 12.24
N GLU A 120 -4.71 15.05 11.53
CA GLU A 120 -5.83 14.17 11.26
C GLU A 120 -6.37 13.61 12.58
N ALA A 121 -7.70 13.57 12.71
CA ALA A 121 -8.34 12.99 13.88
C ALA A 121 -7.91 11.52 14.02
N ALA A 122 -7.74 11.06 15.28
CA ALA A 122 -7.42 9.66 15.55
C ALA A 122 -8.46 8.74 14.88
N PRO A 123 -8.03 7.64 14.23
CA PRO A 123 -8.96 6.73 13.58
C PRO A 123 -9.91 6.12 14.60
N GLY A 124 -11.17 5.93 14.20
CA GLY A 124 -12.13 5.22 15.04
C GLY A 124 -11.67 3.79 15.31
N ALA A 125 -11.92 3.25 16.51
CA ALA A 125 -11.42 1.93 16.90
C ALA A 125 -11.83 0.80 15.94
N ALA A 126 -13.05 0.84 15.40
CA ALA A 126 -13.54 -0.12 14.42
C ALA A 126 -12.80 -0.02 13.07
N GLU A 127 -12.54 1.20 12.59
CA GLU A 127 -11.79 1.43 11.36
C GLU A 127 -10.33 0.95 11.53
N ALA A 128 -9.70 1.32 12.64
CA ALA A 128 -8.34 0.91 12.94
C ALA A 128 -8.20 -0.62 12.95
N LYS A 129 -9.09 -1.33 13.65
CA LYS A 129 -9.17 -2.79 13.66
C LYS A 129 -9.26 -3.39 12.26
N SER A 130 -10.22 -2.91 11.46
CA SER A 130 -10.44 -3.42 10.11
C SER A 130 -9.23 -3.20 9.20
N ARG A 131 -8.63 -1.99 9.24
CA ARG A 131 -7.51 -1.64 8.35
C ARG A 131 -6.20 -2.30 8.78
N LEU A 132 -5.98 -2.51 10.07
CA LEU A 132 -4.82 -3.26 10.58
C LEU A 132 -4.92 -4.75 10.24
N LEU A 133 -6.11 -5.35 10.36
CA LEU A 133 -6.34 -6.73 9.93
C LEU A 133 -6.07 -6.89 8.43
N LEU A 134 -6.58 -5.95 7.63
CA LEU A 134 -6.36 -5.91 6.18
C LEU A 134 -4.85 -5.84 5.85
N ALA A 135 -4.13 -4.92 6.48
CA ALA A 135 -2.69 -4.76 6.28
C ALA A 135 -1.91 -6.00 6.75
N ALA A 136 -2.27 -6.58 7.90
CA ALA A 136 -1.64 -7.78 8.43
C ALA A 136 -1.81 -8.96 7.47
N ARG A 137 -3.04 -9.24 7.03
CA ARG A 137 -3.34 -10.30 6.06
C ARG A 137 -2.58 -10.12 4.76
N ALA A 138 -2.53 -8.89 4.23
CA ALA A 138 -1.80 -8.59 3.01
C ALA A 138 -0.29 -8.86 3.16
N TRP A 139 0.33 -8.48 4.28
CA TRP A 139 1.74 -8.80 4.54
C TRP A 139 1.99 -10.30 4.70
N VAL A 140 1.11 -11.00 5.44
CA VAL A 140 1.21 -12.46 5.58
C VAL A 140 1.10 -13.14 4.22
N ASP A 141 0.16 -12.72 3.37
CA ASP A 141 0.02 -13.20 1.98
C ASP A 141 1.30 -12.93 1.18
N GLY A 142 1.78 -11.68 1.20
CA GLY A 142 2.92 -11.22 0.39
C GLY A 142 4.25 -11.87 0.77
N PHE A 143 4.45 -12.19 2.05
CA PHE A 143 5.62 -12.98 2.49
C PHE A 143 5.47 -14.48 2.20
N GLY A 144 4.22 -14.96 2.05
CA GLY A 144 3.93 -16.35 1.73
C GLY A 144 4.61 -17.31 2.74
N PRO A 145 5.39 -18.30 2.29
CA PRO A 145 6.05 -19.27 3.17
C PRO A 145 6.99 -18.67 4.22
N LEU A 146 7.44 -17.42 4.05
CA LEU A 146 8.31 -16.74 5.03
C LEU A 146 7.51 -16.07 6.16
N ALA A 147 6.19 -15.96 6.05
CA ALA A 147 5.37 -15.24 7.02
C ALA A 147 5.49 -15.80 8.46
N PRO A 148 5.53 -17.12 8.71
CA PRO A 148 5.72 -17.67 10.07
C PRO A 148 7.06 -17.30 10.73
N SER A 149 8.06 -16.89 9.96
CA SER A 149 9.35 -16.41 10.49
C SER A 149 9.30 -14.94 10.92
N ILE A 150 8.26 -14.21 10.53
CA ILE A 150 8.10 -12.77 10.75
C ILE A 150 6.96 -12.50 11.74
N TYR A 151 5.88 -13.28 11.64
CA TYR A 151 4.67 -13.14 12.45
C TYR A 151 4.42 -14.40 13.26
N PRO A 152 3.79 -14.28 14.45
CA PRO A 152 3.46 -15.41 15.33
C PRO A 152 2.25 -16.20 14.82
N ILE A 153 2.37 -16.73 13.59
CA ILE A 153 1.39 -17.57 12.91
C ILE A 153 2.05 -18.90 12.53
N ARG A 154 1.27 -19.96 12.31
CA ARG A 154 1.83 -21.27 11.97
C ARG A 154 2.09 -21.41 10.47
N THR A 155 1.14 -20.96 9.66
CA THR A 155 1.23 -20.99 8.20
C THR A 155 0.65 -19.69 7.63
N SER A 156 1.06 -19.31 6.43
CA SER A 156 0.49 -18.13 5.78
C SER A 156 -0.99 -18.33 5.44
N SER A 157 -1.45 -19.54 5.10
CA SER A 157 -2.84 -19.78 4.71
C SER A 157 -3.83 -19.81 5.87
N GLU A 158 -3.36 -19.88 7.11
CA GLU A 158 -4.24 -19.94 8.28
C GLU A 158 -4.93 -18.59 8.54
N PRO A 159 -6.19 -18.61 9.00
CA PRO A 159 -6.86 -17.40 9.44
C PRO A 159 -6.16 -16.75 10.64
N ILE A 160 -6.14 -15.42 10.67
CA ILE A 160 -5.47 -14.62 11.71
C ILE A 160 -6.50 -13.98 12.67
N THR A 161 -6.23 -14.04 13.97
CA THR A 161 -6.95 -13.21 14.96
C THR A 161 -6.02 -12.12 15.49
N LEU A 162 -6.31 -10.88 15.13
CA LEU A 162 -5.53 -9.70 15.52
C LEU A 162 -6.24 -8.94 16.64
N GLY A 163 -5.59 -8.86 17.80
CA GLY A 163 -6.01 -7.99 18.90
C GLY A 163 -5.51 -6.58 18.66
N VAL A 164 -6.41 -5.61 18.70
CA VAL A 164 -6.07 -4.20 18.49
C VAL A 164 -6.59 -3.37 19.66
N GLY A 165 -5.69 -2.65 20.32
CA GLY A 165 -6.02 -1.60 21.29
C GLY A 165 -5.78 -0.23 20.66
N VAL A 166 -6.76 0.68 20.73
CA VAL A 166 -6.64 2.05 20.22
C VAL A 166 -6.83 3.03 21.37
N HIS A 167 -5.82 3.85 21.63
CA HIS A 167 -5.81 4.83 22.71
C HIS A 167 -5.33 6.18 22.17
N SER A 168 -6.27 7.08 21.87
CA SER A 168 -5.96 8.37 21.21
C SER A 168 -5.16 8.14 19.91
N THR A 169 -3.90 8.58 19.86
CA THR A 169 -3.00 8.41 18.71
C THR A 169 -2.10 7.17 18.80
N ARG A 170 -2.33 6.29 19.79
CA ARG A 170 -1.54 5.06 19.96
C ARG A 170 -2.35 3.84 19.57
N VAL A 171 -1.67 2.91 18.92
CA VAL A 171 -2.19 1.58 18.59
C VAL A 171 -1.30 0.53 19.23
N SER A 172 -1.93 -0.48 19.81
CA SER A 172 -1.30 -1.67 20.37
C SER A 172 -1.82 -2.89 19.61
N LEU A 173 -0.92 -3.80 19.26
CA LEU A 173 -1.23 -5.01 18.52
C LEU A 173 -0.77 -6.25 19.30
N GLY A 174 -1.58 -7.30 19.23
CA GLY A 174 -1.22 -8.64 19.65
C GLY A 174 -1.84 -9.68 18.74
N TRP A 175 -1.21 -10.83 18.63
CA TRP A 175 -1.69 -11.95 17.83
C TRP A 175 -2.20 -13.05 18.74
N SER A 176 -3.37 -13.59 18.45
CA SER A 176 -3.84 -14.77 19.17
C SER A 176 -3.22 -16.04 18.60
N SER A 177 -2.79 -16.94 19.48
CA SER A 177 -2.34 -18.29 19.15
C SER A 177 -3.48 -19.31 19.09
N GLU A 178 -4.70 -18.90 19.42
CA GLU A 178 -5.91 -19.72 19.27
C GLU A 178 -6.25 -19.92 17.79
N LEU A 179 -6.78 -21.10 17.48
CA LEU A 179 -7.29 -21.40 16.15
C LEU A 179 -8.50 -20.52 15.84
N ALA A 180 -8.49 -19.89 14.67
CA ALA A 180 -9.60 -19.12 14.13
C ALA A 180 -10.15 -19.78 12.87
N TYR A 181 -11.46 -19.63 12.64
CA TYR A 181 -12.12 -20.12 11.42
C TYR A 181 -12.11 -19.08 10.30
N GLU A 182 -11.90 -17.81 10.64
CA GLU A 182 -11.85 -16.68 9.71
C GLU A 182 -10.90 -15.59 10.24
N ASP A 183 -10.42 -14.75 9.33
CA ASP A 183 -9.65 -13.56 9.70
C ASP A 183 -10.55 -12.62 10.48
N ARG A 184 -10.12 -12.24 11.69
CA ARG A 184 -10.89 -11.32 12.52
C ARG A 184 -10.01 -10.42 13.34
N SER A 185 -10.56 -9.27 13.71
CA SER A 185 -9.96 -8.36 14.66
C SER A 185 -10.85 -8.20 15.88
N VAL A 186 -10.23 -8.14 17.06
CA VAL A 186 -10.93 -7.99 18.35
C VAL A 186 -10.25 -6.90 19.17
N ASP A 187 -10.89 -6.47 20.25
CA ASP A 187 -10.20 -5.64 21.24
C ASP A 187 -9.04 -6.41 21.84
N LEU A 188 -7.86 -5.78 21.89
CA LEU A 188 -6.73 -6.33 22.61
C LEU A 188 -7.03 -6.26 24.13
N PRO A 189 -6.92 -7.37 24.88
CA PRO A 189 -7.09 -7.33 26.32
C PRO A 189 -6.11 -6.35 26.98
N THR A 190 -6.58 -5.64 28.01
CA THR A 190 -5.81 -4.55 28.65
C THR A 190 -4.57 -5.03 29.40
N ASP A 191 -4.51 -6.31 29.75
CA ASP A 191 -3.37 -6.97 30.39
C ASP A 191 -2.29 -7.44 29.39
N VAL A 192 -2.57 -7.41 28.09
CA VAL A 192 -1.61 -7.78 27.05
C VAL A 192 -0.76 -6.57 26.66
N HIS A 193 0.52 -6.60 27.06
CA HIS A 193 1.49 -5.54 26.75
C HIS A 193 2.86 -6.13 26.41
N PRO A 194 3.63 -5.57 25.43
CA PRO A 194 4.97 -6.06 25.10
C PRO A 194 6.02 -6.05 26.22
N PHE A 195 5.71 -5.44 27.36
CA PHE A 195 6.61 -5.35 28.53
C PHE A 195 6.12 -6.17 29.72
N LEU A 196 5.00 -6.88 29.55
CA LEU A 196 4.46 -7.79 30.55
C LEU A 196 4.68 -9.23 30.07
N PHE A 197 4.73 -10.17 31.00
CA PHE A 197 4.71 -11.58 30.65
C PHE A 197 3.39 -11.90 29.91
N PRO A 198 3.44 -12.61 28.78
CA PRO A 198 2.23 -12.98 28.06
C PRO A 198 1.27 -13.75 28.98
N SER A 199 0.05 -13.24 29.15
CA SER A 199 -1.06 -13.94 29.78
C SER A 199 -2.00 -14.49 28.70
N GLY A 200 -2.38 -15.76 28.83
CA GLY A 200 -3.33 -16.40 27.91
C GLY A 200 -2.78 -16.64 26.50
N PRO A 201 -3.64 -16.66 25.47
CA PRO A 201 -3.26 -17.05 24.11
C PRO A 201 -2.58 -15.94 23.31
N TRP A 202 -2.36 -14.76 23.92
CA TRP A 202 -1.93 -13.57 23.21
C TRP A 202 -0.41 -13.41 23.19
N GLN A 203 0.12 -13.17 22.00
CA GLN A 203 1.50 -12.75 21.80
C GLN A 203 1.52 -11.25 21.50
N PRO A 204 1.97 -10.39 22.43
CA PRO A 204 2.10 -8.97 22.17
C PRO A 204 3.15 -8.76 21.07
N ASP A 205 2.86 -7.89 20.12
CA ASP A 205 3.74 -7.65 18.96
C ASP A 205 4.33 -6.24 19.01
N ARG A 206 3.47 -5.22 18.96
CA ARG A 206 3.95 -3.84 18.89
C ARG A 206 3.00 -2.84 19.51
N VAL A 207 3.58 -1.73 19.96
CA VAL A 207 2.88 -0.51 20.35
C VAL A 207 3.53 0.64 19.60
N GLY A 208 2.73 1.48 18.96
CA GLY A 208 3.24 2.58 18.15
C GLY A 208 2.26 3.75 18.06
N PHE A 209 2.75 4.87 17.54
CA PHE A 209 1.89 5.99 17.20
C PHE A 209 1.32 5.80 15.80
N VAL A 210 0.07 6.23 15.63
CA VAL A 210 -0.56 6.38 14.33
C VAL A 210 0.13 7.56 13.64
N ALA A 211 0.92 7.26 12.60
CA ALA A 211 1.51 8.30 11.76
C ALA A 211 0.40 9.08 11.04
N VAL A 212 0.69 10.33 10.68
CA VAL A 212 -0.23 11.13 9.89
C VAL A 212 -0.38 10.54 8.49
N GLY A 213 -1.61 10.53 7.97
CA GLY A 213 -1.94 10.09 6.64
C GLY A 213 -2.43 8.66 6.53
N ASN A 214 -3.03 8.34 5.38
CA ASN A 214 -3.80 7.11 5.19
C ASN A 214 -2.97 5.83 5.21
N GLN A 215 -1.65 5.86 5.03
CA GLN A 215 -0.79 4.66 5.01
C GLN A 215 -0.44 4.10 6.39
N TRP A 216 -0.89 4.73 7.48
CA TRP A 216 -0.49 4.36 8.85
C TRP A 216 -0.69 2.87 9.20
N PRO A 217 -1.73 2.12 8.76
CA PRO A 217 -1.88 0.71 9.13
C PRO A 217 -0.73 -0.13 8.57
N TRP A 218 -0.33 0.18 7.35
CA TRP A 218 0.76 -0.48 6.62
C TRP A 218 2.12 -0.22 7.26
N GLN A 219 2.32 0.98 7.79
CA GLN A 219 3.52 1.37 8.54
C GLN A 219 3.64 0.62 9.87
N VAL A 220 2.53 0.57 10.62
CA VAL A 220 2.46 -0.14 11.89
C VAL A 220 2.80 -1.61 11.67
N MET A 221 2.26 -2.26 10.64
CA MET A 221 2.55 -3.68 10.35
C MET A 221 3.98 -3.98 9.91
N LEU A 222 4.75 -3.01 9.42
CA LEU A 222 6.18 -3.17 9.14
C LEU A 222 7.11 -2.79 10.31
N GLY A 223 6.56 -2.30 11.41
CA GLY A 223 7.35 -1.86 12.57
C GLY A 223 8.01 -0.50 12.35
N ARG A 224 7.46 0.32 11.45
CA ARG A 224 7.91 1.69 11.15
C ARG A 224 6.90 2.71 11.66
N ALA A 225 6.75 2.79 12.98
CA ALA A 225 5.95 3.83 13.65
C ALA A 225 6.88 4.74 14.47
#